data_AF-A0A1G2VZV0-F1
#
_entry.id   AF-A0A1G2VZV0-F1
#
_cell.length_a   1.000
_cell.length_b   1.000
_cell.length_c   1.000
_cell.angle_alpha   90.00
_cell.angle_beta   90.00
_cell.angle_gamma   90.00
#
_symmetry.space_group_name_H-M   'P 1'
#
loop_
_entity.id
_entity.type
_entity.pdbx_description
1 polymer ?
#
loop_
_entity_poly.entity_id
_entity_poly.type
_entity_poly.pdbx_seq_one_letter_code
_entity_poly.pdbx_strand_id
1 'polypeptide(L)'
;MQRLAQLGRSLVGLFPERHLYVRSGGAMKAFVLTTKKQLVIAGGVATGALWMGVCTAAMLVNLLSASAADREIAKLKAQSERYVADRQARLDSAMARLNAASGSNQDAAASIEKRHAALALLLTDMKGAPGAAEALTPAINRALASGDTNPVRRVEMVRIGQEQLLEAADGFAKSRADRLRLAFRMAGLSPTTFVDRSNSLGGPLIESKDPSALAAVLDVDEDFAMRIQRAAHDLSEAKALGEAAEDLPLARPTASGQQTSGFGVRFDPFTRRPAYHSGLDFNGGHATPIYSTGPGVVSFTGQRSGYGNVVEIDHGRGLKTRYAHLSGFAVQRGQRVAVGQRIASMGSTGRSTGTHLHYEIWVNGRAQNPGRFLKAGQYVLQATE
;
A
#
# COMPACT_ATOMS: atom_id res chain seq x y z
N MET A 1 -7.42 -51.36 110.43
CA MET A 1 -7.59 -50.20 111.34
C MET A 1 -6.29 -49.64 111.93
N GLN A 2 -5.16 -50.38 111.96
CA GLN A 2 -3.88 -49.85 112.52
C GLN A 2 -3.26 -48.68 111.72
N ARG A 3 -3.39 -48.64 110.39
CA ARG A 3 -2.79 -47.57 109.55
C ARG A 3 -3.41 -46.18 109.80
N LEU A 4 -4.70 -46.10 110.11
CA LEU A 4 -5.39 -44.83 110.39
C LEU A 4 -4.96 -44.23 111.74
N ALA A 5 -4.75 -45.07 112.76
CA ALA A 5 -4.27 -44.62 114.06
C ALA A 5 -2.80 -44.16 114.03
N GLN A 6 -1.98 -44.76 113.15
CA GLN A 6 -0.59 -44.38 112.94
C GLN A 6 -0.49 -43.03 112.19
N LEU A 7 -1.35 -42.83 111.18
CA LEU A 7 -1.52 -41.54 110.49
C LEU A 7 -1.93 -40.41 111.44
N GLY A 8 -2.87 -40.67 112.36
CA GLY A 8 -3.29 -39.68 113.36
C GLY A 8 -2.15 -39.21 114.27
N ARG A 9 -1.26 -40.11 114.69
CA ARG A 9 -0.09 -39.76 115.51
C ARG A 9 0.98 -38.99 114.72
N SER A 10 1.26 -39.39 113.47
CA SER A 10 2.21 -38.65 112.62
C SER A 10 1.72 -37.24 112.28
N LEU A 11 0.41 -37.04 112.09
CA LEU A 11 -0.16 -35.72 111.80
C LEU A 11 -0.06 -34.75 112.98
N VAL A 12 -0.21 -35.24 114.21
CA VAL A 12 0.00 -34.43 115.43
C VAL A 12 1.47 -34.05 115.60
N GLY A 13 2.41 -34.92 115.19
CA GLY A 13 3.84 -34.62 115.19
C GLY A 13 4.26 -33.56 114.15
N LEU A 14 3.62 -33.56 112.97
CA LEU A 14 3.91 -32.58 111.90
C LEU A 14 3.24 -31.22 112.11
N PHE A 15 2.07 -31.20 112.77
CA PHE A 15 1.29 -29.98 113.04
C PHE A 15 0.97 -29.84 114.53
N PRO A 16 1.96 -29.52 115.38
CA PRO A 16 1.74 -29.29 116.80
C PRO A 16 0.88 -28.05 117.03
N GLU A 17 0.15 -28.00 118.14
CA GLU A 17 -0.64 -26.83 118.49
C GLU A 17 0.26 -25.60 118.67
N ARG A 18 -0.12 -24.49 118.04
CA ARG A 18 0.64 -23.24 118.09
C ARG A 18 -0.23 -22.12 118.62
N HIS A 19 0.30 -21.36 119.57
CA HIS A 19 -0.34 -20.16 120.12
C HIS A 19 0.21 -18.94 119.40
N LEU A 20 -0.66 -18.21 118.70
CA LEU A 20 -0.29 -17.02 117.95
C LEU A 20 -0.85 -15.80 118.67
N TYR A 21 0.04 -14.98 119.20
CA TYR A 21 -0.32 -13.76 119.93
C TYR A 21 -0.22 -12.57 118.98
N VAL A 22 -1.36 -11.98 118.62
CA VAL A 22 -1.41 -10.80 117.76
C VAL A 22 -1.71 -9.58 118.63
N ARG A 23 -0.80 -8.59 118.61
CA ARG A 23 -0.97 -7.30 119.28
C ARG A 23 -1.41 -6.28 118.23
N SER A 24 -2.61 -5.71 118.39
CA SER A 24 -3.13 -4.66 117.51
C SER A 24 -3.89 -3.62 118.34
N GLY A 25 -3.54 -2.33 118.17
CA GLY A 25 -4.27 -1.21 118.78
C GLY A 25 -4.40 -1.24 120.31
N GLY A 26 -3.39 -1.77 121.03
CA GLY A 26 -3.38 -1.83 122.50
C GLY A 26 -4.03 -3.08 123.12
N ALA A 27 -4.70 -3.92 122.33
CA ALA A 27 -5.24 -5.21 122.79
C ALA A 27 -4.40 -6.40 122.30
N MET A 28 -4.15 -7.38 123.17
CA MET A 28 -3.52 -8.67 122.81
C MET A 28 -4.64 -9.71 122.62
N LYS A 29 -4.75 -10.29 121.42
CA LYS A 29 -5.63 -11.43 121.16
C LYS A 29 -4.78 -12.67 120.91
N ALA A 30 -5.02 -13.72 121.70
CA ALA A 30 -4.38 -15.02 121.54
C ALA A 30 -5.25 -15.93 120.67
N PHE A 31 -4.69 -16.45 119.59
CA PHE A 31 -5.35 -17.44 118.72
C PHE A 31 -4.68 -18.79 118.89
N VAL A 32 -5.47 -19.82 119.18
CA VAL A 32 -5.00 -21.21 119.23
C VAL A 32 -5.20 -21.88 117.87
N LEU A 33 -4.10 -22.21 117.21
CA LEU A 33 -4.08 -22.99 115.98
C LEU A 33 -4.01 -24.48 116.33
N THR A 34 -5.17 -25.10 116.49
CA THR A 34 -5.29 -26.55 116.71
C THR A 34 -4.83 -27.32 115.47
N THR A 35 -4.37 -28.56 115.64
CA THR A 35 -3.91 -29.44 114.55
C THR A 35 -4.93 -29.54 113.41
N LYS A 36 -6.24 -29.61 113.74
CA LYS A 36 -7.32 -29.62 112.72
C LYS A 36 -7.35 -28.34 111.87
N LYS A 37 -7.19 -27.16 112.49
CA LYS A 37 -7.19 -25.88 111.78
C LYS A 37 -5.95 -25.74 110.89
N GLN A 38 -4.78 -26.17 111.36
CA GLN A 38 -3.55 -26.15 110.57
C GLN A 38 -3.64 -27.06 109.34
N LEU A 39 -4.26 -28.24 109.49
CA LEU A 39 -4.45 -29.19 108.38
C LEU A 39 -5.42 -28.66 107.33
N VAL A 40 -6.51 -27.99 107.73
CA VAL A 40 -7.42 -27.31 106.80
C VAL A 40 -6.71 -26.18 106.06
N ILE A 41 -5.91 -25.37 106.75
CA ILE A 41 -5.12 -24.30 106.12
C ILE A 41 -4.10 -24.89 105.14
N ALA A 42 -3.36 -25.92 105.53
CA ALA A 42 -2.38 -26.59 104.67
C ALA A 42 -3.04 -27.22 103.43
N GLY A 43 -4.22 -27.85 103.61
CA GLY A 43 -5.04 -28.36 102.52
C GLY A 43 -5.48 -27.24 101.56
N GLY A 44 -5.99 -26.13 102.09
CA GLY A 44 -6.38 -24.97 101.30
C GLY A 44 -5.23 -24.35 100.51
N VAL A 45 -4.04 -24.24 101.12
CA VAL A 45 -2.82 -23.77 100.46
C VAL A 45 -2.38 -24.76 99.37
N ALA A 46 -2.43 -26.07 99.63
CA ALA A 46 -2.08 -27.09 98.65
C ALA A 46 -3.05 -27.11 97.46
N THR A 47 -4.36 -26.99 97.72
CA THR A 47 -5.38 -26.87 96.65
C THR A 47 -5.20 -25.58 95.86
N GLY A 48 -4.91 -24.45 96.52
CA GLY A 48 -4.61 -23.19 95.85
C GLY A 48 -3.36 -23.26 94.99
N ALA A 49 -2.30 -23.89 95.48
CA ALA A 49 -1.06 -24.12 94.72
C ALA A 49 -1.28 -25.05 93.53
N LEU A 50 -2.05 -26.13 93.70
CA LEU A 50 -2.43 -27.04 92.62
C LEU A 50 -3.24 -26.31 91.55
N TRP A 51 -4.25 -25.54 91.97
CA TRP A 51 -5.07 -24.73 91.07
C TRP A 51 -4.23 -23.73 90.28
N MET A 52 -3.34 -22.99 90.96
CA MET A 52 -2.41 -22.08 90.30
C MET A 52 -1.50 -22.82 89.30
N GLY A 53 -1.02 -24.01 89.64
CA GLY A 53 -0.22 -24.84 88.73
C GLY A 53 -1.01 -25.24 87.47
N VAL A 54 -2.26 -25.68 87.63
CA VAL A 54 -3.14 -26.05 86.51
C VAL A 54 -3.48 -24.84 85.64
N CYS A 55 -3.83 -23.69 86.23
CA CYS A 55 -4.07 -22.46 85.48
C CYS A 55 -2.84 -21.99 84.71
N THR A 56 -1.65 -22.07 85.33
CA THR A 56 -0.39 -21.69 84.67
C THR A 56 -0.08 -22.62 83.50
N ALA A 57 -0.27 -23.93 83.67
CA ALA A 57 -0.09 -24.91 82.59
C ALA A 57 -1.10 -24.69 81.45
N ALA A 58 -2.38 -24.47 81.76
CA ALA A 58 -3.40 -24.17 80.76
C ALA A 58 -3.10 -22.87 79.99
N MET A 59 -2.62 -21.83 80.68
CA MET A 59 -2.20 -20.58 80.06
C MET A 59 -0.97 -20.77 79.16
N LEU A 60 0.01 -21.57 79.58
CA LEU A 60 1.19 -21.92 78.78
C LEU A 60 0.81 -22.66 77.49
N VAL A 61 -0.09 -23.64 77.58
CA VAL A 61 -0.62 -24.35 76.41
C VAL A 61 -1.36 -23.38 75.50
N ASN A 62 -2.22 -22.50 76.04
CA ASN A 62 -2.96 -21.54 75.24
C ASN A 62 -2.04 -20.52 74.54
N LEU A 63 -0.99 -20.03 75.21
CA LEU A 63 0.02 -19.14 74.63
C LEU A 63 0.81 -19.83 73.51
N LEU A 64 1.22 -21.08 73.70
CA LEU A 64 1.93 -21.85 72.68
C LEU A 64 1.02 -22.17 71.48
N SER A 65 -0.23 -22.59 71.71
CA SER A 65 -1.21 -22.88 70.65
C SER A 65 -1.63 -21.63 69.87
N ALA A 66 -1.86 -20.51 70.53
CA ALA A 66 -2.12 -19.22 69.87
C ALA A 66 -0.95 -18.81 68.97
N SER A 67 0.29 -18.95 69.46
CA SER A 67 1.48 -18.64 68.66
C SER A 67 1.66 -19.55 67.42
N ALA A 68 1.18 -20.79 67.47
CA ALA A 68 1.20 -21.71 66.34
C ALA A 68 0.11 -21.35 65.30
N ALA A 69 -1.10 -21.03 65.75
CA ALA A 69 -2.20 -20.55 64.90
C ALA A 69 -1.85 -19.22 64.22
N ASP A 70 -1.23 -18.29 64.93
CA ASP A 70 -0.80 -17.00 64.38
C ASP A 70 0.27 -17.17 63.28
N ARG A 71 1.20 -18.12 63.46
CA ARG A 71 2.19 -18.46 62.44
C ARG A 71 1.56 -19.09 61.21
N GLU A 72 0.54 -19.93 61.38
CA GLU A 72 -0.19 -20.54 60.27
C GLU A 72 -1.02 -19.50 59.50
N ILE A 73 -1.71 -18.61 60.21
CA ILE A 73 -2.45 -17.48 59.61
C ILE A 73 -1.48 -16.55 58.87
N ALA A 74 -0.32 -16.23 59.45
CA ALA A 74 0.69 -15.42 58.79
C ALA A 74 1.23 -16.08 57.52
N LYS A 75 1.44 -17.41 57.53
CA LYS A 75 1.84 -18.17 56.34
C LYS A 75 0.74 -18.18 55.28
N LEU A 76 -0.52 -18.43 55.65
CA LEU A 76 -1.66 -18.43 54.74
C LEU A 76 -1.88 -17.05 54.12
N LYS A 77 -1.77 -15.99 54.92
CA LYS A 77 -1.85 -14.60 54.45
C LYS A 77 -0.70 -14.27 53.49
N ALA A 78 0.53 -14.65 53.82
CA ALA A 78 1.66 -14.47 52.91
C ALA A 78 1.51 -15.27 51.61
N GLN A 79 0.92 -16.47 51.67
CA GLN A 79 0.61 -17.27 50.49
C GLN A 79 -0.49 -16.63 49.63
N SER A 80 -1.56 -16.10 50.24
CA SER A 80 -2.64 -15.44 49.50
C SER A 80 -2.17 -14.12 48.89
N GLU A 81 -1.39 -13.32 49.60
CA GLU A 81 -0.78 -12.09 49.08
C GLU A 81 0.15 -12.40 47.89
N ARG A 82 0.99 -13.43 47.98
CA ARG A 82 1.81 -13.90 46.86
C ARG A 82 0.98 -14.37 45.68
N TYR A 83 -0.11 -15.09 45.93
CA TYR A 83 -1.01 -15.58 44.89
C TYR A 83 -1.68 -14.43 44.15
N VAL A 84 -2.19 -13.43 44.90
CA VAL A 84 -2.80 -12.23 44.32
C VAL A 84 -1.76 -11.44 43.53
N ALA A 85 -0.55 -11.27 44.06
CA ALA A 85 0.55 -10.59 43.36
C ALA A 85 0.94 -11.31 42.06
N ASP A 86 1.04 -12.64 42.05
CA ASP A 86 1.32 -13.42 40.84
C ASP A 86 0.20 -13.29 39.80
N ARG A 87 -1.07 -13.34 40.24
CA ARG A 87 -2.22 -13.12 39.35
C ARG A 87 -2.24 -11.71 38.76
N GLN A 88 -1.97 -10.70 39.57
CA GLN A 88 -1.89 -9.33 39.10
C GLN A 88 -0.73 -9.15 38.09
N ALA A 89 0.46 -9.68 38.40
CA ALA A 89 1.60 -9.62 37.48
C ALA A 89 1.33 -10.32 36.14
N ARG A 90 0.60 -11.44 36.15
CA ARG A 90 0.16 -12.13 34.91
C ARG A 90 -0.84 -11.31 34.13
N LEU A 91 -1.79 -10.67 34.81
CA LEU A 91 -2.77 -9.78 34.18
C LEU A 91 -2.08 -8.57 33.55
N ASP A 92 -1.18 -7.91 34.28
CA ASP A 92 -0.42 -6.76 33.79
C ASP A 92 0.44 -7.15 32.58
N SER A 93 1.10 -8.32 32.64
CA SER A 93 1.87 -8.87 31.52
C SER A 93 0.98 -9.20 30.30
N ALA A 94 -0.23 -9.72 30.51
CA ALA A 94 -1.18 -10.00 29.45
C ALA A 94 -1.72 -8.70 28.81
N MET A 95 -2.04 -7.69 29.63
CA MET A 95 -2.46 -6.37 29.17
C MET A 95 -1.35 -5.65 28.39
N ALA A 96 -0.10 -5.72 28.85
CA ALA A 96 1.05 -5.16 28.14
C ALA A 96 1.22 -5.79 26.75
N ARG A 97 1.08 -7.13 26.64
CA ARG A 97 1.12 -7.85 25.35
C ARG A 97 -0.03 -7.48 24.43
N LEU A 98 -1.25 -7.34 24.97
CA LEU A 98 -2.42 -6.93 24.20
C LEU A 98 -2.32 -5.48 23.70
N ASN A 99 -1.82 -4.57 24.52
CA ASN A 99 -1.60 -3.18 24.13
C ASN A 99 -0.51 -3.07 23.07
N ALA A 100 0.61 -3.79 23.23
CA ALA A 100 1.66 -3.85 22.22
C ALA A 100 1.14 -4.42 20.88
N ALA A 101 0.35 -5.49 20.92
CA ALA A 101 -0.28 -6.07 19.73
C ALA A 101 -1.32 -5.14 19.09
N SER A 102 -2.07 -4.40 19.91
CA SER A 102 -3.06 -3.42 19.42
C SER A 102 -2.38 -2.24 18.73
N GLY A 103 -1.27 -1.74 19.29
CA GLY A 103 -0.44 -0.72 18.64
C GLY A 103 0.09 -1.18 17.28
N SER A 104 0.67 -2.39 17.21
CA SER A 104 1.17 -2.92 15.93
C SER A 104 0.06 -3.11 14.88
N ASN A 105 -1.16 -3.44 15.30
CA ASN A 105 -2.29 -3.57 14.38
C ASN A 105 -2.78 -2.20 13.86
N GLN A 106 -2.76 -1.16 14.71
CA GLN A 106 -3.08 0.21 14.31
C GLN A 106 -2.05 0.75 13.31
N ASP A 107 -0.76 0.51 13.56
CA ASP A 107 0.32 0.90 12.65
C ASP A 107 0.19 0.20 11.29
N ALA A 108 -0.12 -1.10 11.29
CA ALA A 108 -0.36 -1.87 10.07
C ALA A 108 -1.60 -1.35 9.30
N ALA A 109 -2.69 -1.04 9.99
CA ALA A 109 -3.89 -0.47 9.37
C ALA A 109 -3.59 0.90 8.75
N ALA A 110 -2.93 1.80 9.48
CA ALA A 110 -2.55 3.11 8.99
C ALA A 110 -1.63 3.03 7.76
N SER A 111 -0.67 2.10 7.74
CA SER A 111 0.20 1.86 6.58
C SER A 111 -0.60 1.39 5.35
N ILE A 112 -1.56 0.48 5.53
CA ILE A 112 -2.42 -0.01 4.45
C ILE A 112 -3.30 1.12 3.89
N GLU A 113 -3.87 1.96 4.75
CA GLU A 113 -4.69 3.11 4.35
C GLU A 113 -3.89 4.11 3.51
N LYS A 114 -2.66 4.44 3.93
CA LYS A 114 -1.76 5.35 3.21
C LYS A 114 -1.34 4.78 1.86
N ARG A 115 -0.94 3.50 1.81
CA ARG A 115 -0.65 2.79 0.55
C ARG A 115 -1.87 2.75 -0.38
N HIS A 116 -3.06 2.54 0.18
CA HIS A 116 -4.30 2.54 -0.59
C HIS A 116 -4.60 3.93 -1.18
N ALA A 117 -4.42 5.00 -0.40
CA ALA A 117 -4.59 6.37 -0.87
C ALA A 117 -3.61 6.70 -2.01
N ALA A 118 -2.34 6.33 -1.88
CA ALA A 118 -1.33 6.51 -2.94
C ALA A 118 -1.69 5.75 -4.22
N LEU A 119 -2.15 4.50 -4.12
CA LEU A 119 -2.64 3.73 -5.26
C LEU A 119 -3.89 4.35 -5.88
N ALA A 120 -4.82 4.82 -5.06
CA ALA A 120 -6.03 5.45 -5.56
C ALA A 120 -5.71 6.70 -6.40
N LEU A 121 -4.73 7.50 -5.99
CA LEU A 121 -4.25 8.65 -6.77
C LEU A 121 -3.69 8.21 -8.14
N LEU A 122 -2.80 7.22 -8.16
CA LEU A 122 -2.22 6.69 -9.40
C LEU A 122 -3.31 6.12 -10.34
N LEU A 123 -4.21 5.31 -9.80
CA LEU A 123 -5.29 4.69 -10.58
C LEU A 123 -6.31 5.70 -11.08
N THR A 124 -6.50 6.80 -10.36
CA THR A 124 -7.36 7.90 -10.82
C THR A 124 -6.75 8.60 -12.03
N ASP A 125 -5.43 8.81 -12.06
CA ASP A 125 -4.75 9.37 -13.24
C ASP A 125 -4.75 8.40 -14.43
N MET A 126 -4.72 7.09 -14.17
CA MET A 126 -4.89 6.05 -15.19
C MET A 126 -6.31 5.97 -15.76
N LYS A 127 -7.30 6.49 -15.03
CA LYS A 127 -8.71 6.38 -15.41
C LYS A 127 -8.98 7.20 -16.66
N GLY A 128 -9.13 6.50 -17.79
CA GLY A 128 -9.33 7.11 -19.12
C GLY A 128 -8.20 6.81 -20.10
N ALA A 129 -7.08 6.24 -19.64
CA ALA A 129 -6.05 5.74 -20.54
C ALA A 129 -6.57 4.48 -21.28
N PRO A 130 -6.50 4.46 -22.63
CA PRO A 130 -6.91 3.29 -23.41
C PRO A 130 -6.13 2.03 -23.00
N GLY A 131 -6.83 0.90 -22.82
CA GLY A 131 -6.26 -0.39 -22.39
C GLY A 131 -5.94 -0.49 -20.88
N ALA A 132 -6.08 0.58 -20.09
CA ALA A 132 -5.75 0.54 -18.66
C ALA A 132 -6.69 -0.40 -17.87
N ALA A 133 -7.98 -0.35 -18.16
CA ALA A 133 -8.96 -1.21 -17.50
C ALA A 133 -8.65 -2.70 -17.73
N GLU A 134 -8.31 -3.08 -18.96
CA GLU A 134 -7.98 -4.46 -19.32
C GLU A 134 -6.70 -4.95 -18.63
N ALA A 135 -5.67 -4.09 -18.58
CA ALA A 135 -4.42 -4.41 -17.91
C ALA A 135 -4.57 -4.56 -16.38
N LEU A 136 -5.42 -3.74 -15.76
CA LEU A 136 -5.57 -3.69 -14.30
C LEU A 136 -6.61 -4.68 -13.76
N THR A 137 -7.63 -5.03 -14.55
CA THR A 137 -8.74 -5.92 -14.12
C THR A 137 -8.27 -7.25 -13.52
N PRO A 138 -7.28 -7.97 -14.09
CA PRO A 138 -6.79 -9.21 -13.49
C PRO A 138 -6.15 -9.02 -12.12
N ALA A 139 -5.49 -7.89 -11.88
CA ALA A 139 -4.91 -7.56 -10.57
C ALA A 139 -6.00 -7.15 -9.57
N ILE A 140 -6.97 -6.34 -10.00
CA ILE A 140 -8.14 -5.93 -9.20
C ILE A 140 -8.94 -7.16 -8.75
N ASN A 141 -9.26 -8.07 -9.67
CA ASN A 141 -10.03 -9.28 -9.35
C ASN A 141 -9.30 -10.18 -8.35
N ARG A 142 -7.97 -10.30 -8.46
CA ARG A 142 -7.15 -11.05 -7.50
C ARG A 142 -7.14 -10.39 -6.13
N ALA A 143 -7.01 -9.07 -6.06
CA ALA A 143 -7.08 -8.33 -4.81
C ALA A 143 -8.46 -8.49 -4.11
N LEU A 144 -9.54 -8.50 -4.89
CA LEU A 144 -10.91 -8.66 -4.39
C LEU A 144 -11.29 -10.10 -4.02
N ALA A 145 -10.57 -11.12 -4.51
CA ALA A 145 -10.88 -12.53 -4.29
C ALA A 145 -10.63 -13.04 -2.85
N SER A 146 -10.21 -12.16 -1.92
CA SER A 146 -9.88 -12.55 -0.54
C SER A 146 -11.12 -12.74 0.34
N GLY A 147 -11.60 -13.98 0.46
CA GLY A 147 -12.72 -14.39 1.32
C GLY A 147 -12.33 -14.95 2.69
N ASP A 148 -11.07 -14.78 3.14
CA ASP A 148 -10.61 -15.37 4.41
C ASP A 148 -11.24 -14.67 5.62
N THR A 149 -11.69 -15.44 6.61
CA THR A 149 -12.28 -14.91 7.85
C THR A 149 -11.22 -14.46 8.87
N ASN A 150 -9.96 -14.89 8.74
CA ASN A 150 -8.89 -14.53 9.67
C ASN A 150 -8.38 -13.10 9.39
N PRO A 151 -8.47 -12.17 10.37
CA PRO A 151 -8.09 -10.78 10.16
C PRO A 151 -6.62 -10.58 9.78
N VAL A 152 -5.70 -11.37 10.34
CA VAL A 152 -4.26 -11.25 10.04
C VAL A 152 -3.98 -11.67 8.59
N ARG A 153 -4.63 -12.75 8.13
CA ARG A 153 -4.50 -13.20 6.73
C ARG A 153 -5.14 -12.22 5.76
N ARG A 154 -6.26 -11.59 6.12
CA ARG A 154 -6.87 -10.54 5.28
C ARG A 154 -5.93 -9.35 5.08
N VAL A 155 -5.30 -8.86 6.14
CA VAL A 155 -4.31 -7.76 6.08
C VAL A 155 -3.17 -8.12 5.13
N GLU A 156 -2.65 -9.34 5.23
CA GLU A 156 -1.59 -9.83 4.34
C GLU A 156 -2.06 -9.92 2.88
N MET A 157 -3.26 -10.46 2.65
CA MET A 157 -3.84 -10.56 1.30
C MET A 157 -4.11 -9.18 0.68
N VAL A 158 -4.55 -8.20 1.47
CA VAL A 158 -4.72 -6.81 1.02
C VAL A 158 -3.37 -6.23 0.61
N ARG A 159 -2.33 -6.43 1.41
CA ARG A 159 -0.96 -5.99 1.08
C ARG A 159 -0.47 -6.62 -0.22
N ILE A 160 -0.61 -7.93 -0.38
CA ILE A 160 -0.27 -8.64 -1.63
C ILE A 160 -1.08 -8.09 -2.82
N GLY A 161 -2.37 -7.82 -2.62
CA GLY A 161 -3.22 -7.21 -3.65
C GLY A 161 -2.75 -5.81 -4.06
N GLN A 162 -2.35 -4.98 -3.10
CA GLN A 162 -1.77 -3.65 -3.37
C GLN A 162 -0.47 -3.75 -4.18
N GLU A 163 0.42 -4.70 -3.83
CA GLU A 163 1.68 -4.93 -4.57
C GLU A 163 1.44 -5.37 -6.01
N GLN A 164 0.51 -6.32 -6.22
CA GLN A 164 0.16 -6.81 -7.55
C GLN A 164 -0.50 -5.72 -8.40
N LEU A 165 -1.31 -4.85 -7.78
CA LEU A 165 -1.95 -3.75 -8.47
C LEU A 165 -0.93 -2.69 -8.89
N LEU A 166 0.03 -2.38 -8.03
CA LEU A 166 1.14 -1.48 -8.34
C LEU A 166 2.01 -2.05 -9.48
N GLU A 167 2.33 -3.34 -9.44
CA GLU A 167 3.09 -4.01 -10.51
C GLU A 167 2.35 -3.97 -11.85
N ALA A 168 1.03 -4.22 -11.85
CA ALA A 168 0.21 -4.12 -13.05
C ALA A 168 0.16 -2.68 -13.60
N ALA A 169 0.04 -1.68 -12.72
CA ALA A 169 0.05 -0.28 -13.10
C ALA A 169 1.41 0.15 -13.67
N ASP A 170 2.52 -0.16 -13.00
CA ASP A 170 3.88 0.13 -13.47
C ASP A 170 4.14 -0.54 -14.83
N GLY A 171 3.81 -1.83 -14.96
CA GLY A 171 3.94 -2.56 -16.21
C GLY A 171 3.12 -1.96 -17.35
N PHE A 172 1.88 -1.56 -17.08
CA PHE A 172 1.04 -0.88 -18.06
C PHE A 172 1.64 0.46 -18.50
N ALA A 173 1.97 1.35 -17.55
CA ALA A 173 2.51 2.68 -17.80
C ALA A 173 3.80 2.61 -18.63
N LYS A 174 4.76 1.79 -18.18
CA LYS A 174 6.03 1.56 -18.87
C LYS A 174 5.83 1.03 -20.28
N SER A 175 5.01 -0.02 -20.43
CA SER A 175 4.78 -0.62 -21.74
C SER A 175 4.16 0.35 -22.74
N ARG A 176 3.24 1.21 -22.27
CA ARG A 176 2.59 2.24 -23.09
C ARG A 176 3.60 3.31 -23.51
N ALA A 177 4.39 3.84 -22.57
CA ALA A 177 5.44 4.81 -22.86
C ALA A 177 6.45 4.26 -23.88
N ASP A 178 6.92 3.03 -23.69
CA ASP A 178 7.89 2.39 -24.59
C ASP A 178 7.35 2.17 -26.00
N ARG A 179 6.08 1.75 -26.13
CA ARG A 179 5.42 1.61 -27.44
C ARG A 179 5.32 2.94 -28.18
N LEU A 180 4.93 4.00 -27.48
CA LEU A 180 4.86 5.35 -28.07
C LEU A 180 6.25 5.85 -28.46
N ARG A 181 7.26 5.74 -27.58
CA ARG A 181 8.66 6.07 -27.90
C ARG A 181 9.15 5.30 -29.14
N LEU A 182 8.79 4.02 -29.25
CA LEU A 182 9.11 3.21 -30.42
C LEU A 182 8.42 3.74 -31.68
N ALA A 183 7.13 4.08 -31.62
CA ALA A 183 6.40 4.64 -32.76
C ALA A 183 7.06 5.94 -33.30
N PHE A 184 7.46 6.86 -32.42
CA PHE A 184 8.19 8.08 -32.80
C PHE A 184 9.54 7.73 -33.47
N ARG A 185 10.35 6.86 -32.86
CA ARG A 185 11.63 6.43 -33.44
C ARG A 185 11.45 5.73 -34.79
N MET A 186 10.40 4.92 -34.92
CA MET A 186 10.04 4.28 -36.18
C MET A 186 9.73 5.30 -37.25
N ALA A 187 8.95 6.35 -36.94
CA ALA A 187 8.68 7.48 -37.83
C ALA A 187 9.92 8.36 -38.11
N GLY A 188 11.05 8.13 -37.43
CA GLY A 188 12.27 8.94 -37.56
C GLY A 188 12.18 10.27 -36.82
N LEU A 189 11.28 10.37 -35.84
CA LEU A 189 11.07 11.54 -35.00
C LEU A 189 11.73 11.34 -33.63
N SER A 190 12.17 12.43 -33.00
CA SER A 190 12.64 12.42 -31.61
C SER A 190 11.47 12.72 -30.67
N PRO A 191 11.12 11.82 -29.74
CA PRO A 191 10.03 12.07 -28.77
C PRO A 191 10.16 13.41 -28.04
N THR A 192 11.38 13.77 -27.65
CA THR A 192 11.68 14.99 -26.88
C THR A 192 11.46 16.29 -27.63
N THR A 193 11.37 16.25 -28.97
CA THR A 193 11.10 17.44 -29.79
C THR A 193 9.60 17.72 -29.91
N PHE A 194 8.77 16.70 -29.67
CA PHE A 194 7.31 16.76 -29.81
C PHE A 194 6.58 16.86 -28.49
N VAL A 195 7.21 16.40 -27.40
CA VAL A 195 6.71 16.53 -26.02
C VAL A 195 7.40 17.68 -25.33
N ASP A 196 6.64 18.71 -24.96
CA ASP A 196 7.14 19.81 -24.16
C ASP A 196 7.19 19.39 -22.68
N ARG A 197 8.40 19.28 -22.12
CA ARG A 197 8.60 18.85 -20.72
C ARG A 197 8.00 19.83 -19.72
N SER A 198 7.76 21.08 -20.13
CA SER A 198 7.30 22.15 -19.26
C SER A 198 5.79 22.14 -18.98
N ASN A 199 4.99 21.56 -19.89
CA ASN A 199 3.51 21.59 -19.82
C ASN A 199 2.86 20.24 -19.50
N SER A 200 3.64 19.18 -19.25
CA SER A 200 3.10 17.82 -19.04
C SER A 200 2.66 17.50 -17.60
N LEU A 201 2.74 18.48 -16.68
CA LEU A 201 2.42 18.30 -15.26
C LEU A 201 1.16 19.10 -14.90
N GLY A 202 0.00 18.48 -15.12
CA GLY A 202 -1.27 18.97 -14.62
C GLY A 202 -1.44 18.62 -13.13
N GLY A 203 -1.40 19.62 -12.26
CA GLY A 203 -1.62 19.49 -10.82
C GLY A 203 -0.45 20.03 -9.99
N PRO A 204 -0.64 20.29 -8.68
CA PRO A 204 0.46 20.63 -7.78
C PRO A 204 1.37 19.40 -7.65
N LEU A 205 2.32 19.27 -8.56
CA LEU A 205 3.38 18.29 -8.44
C LEU A 205 4.27 18.76 -7.28
N ILE A 206 4.26 18.03 -6.18
CA ILE A 206 5.42 18.05 -5.29
C ILE A 206 6.53 17.43 -6.14
N GLU A 207 7.35 18.27 -6.77
CA GLU A 207 8.60 17.91 -7.47
C GLU A 207 9.57 17.30 -6.47
N SER A 208 9.22 16.12 -5.96
CA SER A 208 10.11 15.33 -5.17
C SER A 208 11.01 14.61 -6.17
N LYS A 209 12.04 15.29 -6.67
CA LYS A 209 13.16 14.62 -7.36
C LYS A 209 13.81 13.55 -6.46
N ASP A 210 13.50 13.60 -5.16
CA ASP A 210 13.92 12.67 -4.13
C ASP A 210 12.78 11.68 -3.76
N PRO A 211 12.94 10.38 -3.99
CA PRO A 211 11.99 9.36 -3.53
C PRO A 211 11.71 9.40 -2.03
N SER A 212 12.70 9.82 -1.23
CA SER A 212 12.59 9.90 0.23
C SER A 212 11.56 10.95 0.67
N ALA A 213 11.50 12.08 -0.03
CA ALA A 213 10.52 13.12 0.28
C ALA A 213 9.11 12.74 -0.20
N LEU A 214 8.96 11.96 -1.28
CA LEU A 214 7.66 11.42 -1.67
C LEU A 214 7.19 10.36 -0.67
N ALA A 215 8.10 9.50 -0.20
CA ALA A 215 7.82 8.53 0.85
C ALA A 215 7.36 9.21 2.15
N ALA A 216 7.99 10.32 2.54
CA ALA A 216 7.58 11.11 3.70
C ALA A 216 6.21 11.79 3.52
N VAL A 217 5.90 12.29 2.32
CA VAL A 217 4.61 12.94 2.01
C VAL A 217 3.46 11.93 1.96
N LEU A 218 3.69 10.79 1.33
CA LEU A 218 2.69 9.71 1.23
C LEU A 218 2.64 8.86 2.50
N ASP A 219 3.65 8.99 3.38
CA ASP A 219 3.82 8.25 4.61
C ASP A 219 3.81 6.72 4.36
N VAL A 220 4.57 6.34 3.33
CA VAL A 220 4.77 4.96 2.86
C VAL A 220 6.26 4.63 2.86
N ASP A 221 6.59 3.36 2.69
CA ASP A 221 7.97 2.91 2.49
C ASP A 221 8.58 3.44 1.19
N GLU A 222 9.89 3.65 1.21
CA GLU A 222 10.64 4.27 0.11
C GLU A 222 10.57 3.45 -1.20
N ASP A 223 10.60 2.12 -1.11
CA ASP A 223 10.46 1.25 -2.29
C ASP A 223 9.09 1.41 -2.96
N PHE A 224 8.03 1.41 -2.17
CA PHE A 224 6.68 1.66 -2.66
C PHE A 224 6.55 3.05 -3.28
N ALA A 225 7.09 4.09 -2.62
CA ALA A 225 7.09 5.45 -3.16
C ALA A 225 7.84 5.57 -4.49
N MET A 226 9.02 4.95 -4.61
CA MET A 226 9.80 4.91 -5.86
C MET A 226 9.00 4.27 -7.01
N ARG A 227 8.28 3.18 -6.74
CA ARG A 227 7.47 2.49 -7.74
C ARG A 227 6.26 3.31 -8.16
N ILE A 228 5.57 3.96 -7.21
CA ILE A 228 4.48 4.90 -7.51
C ILE A 228 5.00 6.06 -8.37
N GLN A 229 6.14 6.66 -8.00
CA GLN A 229 6.75 7.76 -8.74
C GLN A 229 7.10 7.36 -10.17
N ARG A 230 7.71 6.18 -10.35
CA ARG A 230 8.05 5.65 -11.67
C ARG A 230 6.82 5.42 -12.52
N ALA A 231 5.80 4.75 -11.98
CA ALA A 231 4.55 4.50 -12.68
C ALA A 231 3.85 5.80 -13.08
N ALA A 232 3.83 6.80 -12.19
CA ALA A 232 3.26 8.12 -12.47
C ALA A 232 4.04 8.88 -13.56
N HIS A 233 5.37 8.85 -13.52
CA HIS A 233 6.22 9.47 -14.54
C HIS A 233 6.00 8.82 -15.91
N ASP A 234 6.03 7.49 -15.99
CA ASP A 234 5.83 6.77 -17.25
C ASP A 234 4.42 6.98 -17.81
N LEU A 235 3.41 7.10 -16.94
CA LEU A 235 2.04 7.42 -17.34
C LEU A 235 1.93 8.85 -17.90
N SER A 236 2.50 9.84 -17.21
CA SER A 236 2.53 11.22 -17.68
C SER A 236 3.24 11.33 -19.04
N GLU A 237 4.38 10.66 -19.20
CA GLU A 237 5.09 10.62 -20.48
C GLU A 237 4.28 9.92 -21.56
N ALA A 238 3.64 8.79 -21.25
CA ALA A 238 2.77 8.08 -22.19
C ALA A 238 1.57 8.93 -22.62
N LYS A 239 0.99 9.73 -21.71
CA LYS A 239 -0.08 10.68 -22.04
C LYS A 239 0.42 11.75 -23.00
N ALA A 240 1.53 12.41 -22.66
CA ALA A 240 2.09 13.48 -23.48
C ALA A 240 2.53 12.98 -24.88
N LEU A 241 3.11 11.79 -24.96
CA LEU A 241 3.44 11.14 -26.23
C LEU A 241 2.21 10.74 -27.02
N GLY A 242 1.14 10.30 -26.35
CA GLY A 242 -0.13 9.98 -26.97
C GLY A 242 -0.76 11.21 -27.62
N GLU A 243 -0.88 12.30 -26.87
CA GLU A 243 -1.36 13.60 -27.36
C GLU A 243 -0.51 14.10 -28.53
N ALA A 244 0.82 14.01 -28.42
CA ALA A 244 1.71 14.39 -29.51
C ALA A 244 1.58 13.49 -30.75
N ALA A 245 1.22 12.20 -30.59
CA ALA A 245 1.02 11.26 -31.68
C ALA A 245 -0.29 11.51 -32.44
N GLU A 246 -1.32 12.08 -31.80
CA GLU A 246 -2.59 12.45 -32.44
C GLU A 246 -2.39 13.53 -33.52
N ASP A 247 -1.39 14.40 -33.36
CA ASP A 247 -1.02 15.43 -34.34
C ASP A 247 -0.22 14.88 -35.54
N LEU A 248 0.27 13.63 -35.46
CA LEU A 248 1.15 13.08 -36.49
C LEU A 248 0.38 12.46 -37.66
N PRO A 249 0.94 12.51 -38.89
CA PRO A 249 0.35 11.90 -40.07
C PRO A 249 0.53 10.37 -40.11
N LEU A 250 -0.10 9.67 -39.16
CA LEU A 250 0.03 8.23 -38.92
C LEU A 250 -1.06 7.38 -39.61
N ALA A 251 -2.18 7.98 -39.97
CA ALA A 251 -3.29 7.27 -40.62
C ALA A 251 -2.99 6.96 -42.10
N ARG A 252 -3.74 6.01 -42.67
CA ARG A 252 -3.60 5.67 -44.10
C ARG A 252 -4.31 6.70 -44.98
N PRO A 253 -3.70 7.09 -46.12
CA PRO A 253 -4.27 8.12 -46.99
C PRO A 253 -5.42 7.62 -47.89
N THR A 254 -5.61 6.30 -47.98
CA THR A 254 -6.67 5.65 -48.78
C THR A 254 -7.01 4.29 -48.16
N ALA A 255 -8.27 3.89 -48.24
CA ALA A 255 -8.74 2.55 -47.85
C ALA A 255 -8.49 1.51 -48.95
N SER A 256 -8.33 1.96 -50.20
CA SER A 256 -8.12 1.10 -51.35
C SER A 256 -6.66 1.04 -51.74
N GLY A 257 -6.23 -0.15 -52.17
CA GLY A 257 -4.98 -0.35 -52.87
C GLY A 257 -3.84 -0.95 -52.05
N GLN A 258 -3.04 -1.76 -52.72
CA GLN A 258 -1.73 -2.16 -52.22
C GLN A 258 -0.73 -1.05 -52.53
N GLN A 259 0.29 -0.93 -51.69
CA GLN A 259 1.45 -0.09 -52.00
C GLN A 259 2.13 -0.71 -53.24
N THR A 260 2.08 -0.01 -54.37
CA THR A 260 2.66 -0.49 -55.63
C THR A 260 4.12 -0.09 -55.77
N SER A 261 4.54 0.98 -55.08
CA SER A 261 5.94 1.36 -55.10
C SER A 261 6.41 2.06 -53.83
N GLY A 262 7.69 1.84 -53.51
CA GLY A 262 8.35 2.32 -52.31
C GLY A 262 9.12 3.62 -52.51
N PHE A 263 9.45 4.25 -51.38
CA PHE A 263 10.31 5.43 -51.27
C PHE A 263 11.78 5.07 -51.51
N GLY A 264 12.54 5.95 -52.17
CA GLY A 264 13.98 5.80 -52.41
C GLY A 264 14.35 5.70 -53.89
N VAL A 265 15.56 5.23 -54.18
CA VAL A 265 16.08 5.13 -55.56
C VAL A 265 15.44 3.94 -56.28
N ARG A 266 14.85 4.20 -57.44
CA ARG A 266 14.27 3.21 -58.35
C ARG A 266 14.52 3.57 -59.80
N PHE A 267 14.30 2.66 -60.73
CA PHE A 267 14.31 3.01 -62.16
C PHE A 267 13.04 3.82 -62.50
N ASP A 268 13.22 4.99 -63.10
CA ASP A 268 12.13 5.83 -63.57
C ASP A 268 11.36 5.11 -64.70
N PRO A 269 10.02 4.98 -64.59
CA PRO A 269 9.24 4.16 -65.52
C PRO A 269 9.17 4.73 -66.94
N PHE A 270 9.50 6.01 -67.15
CA PHE A 270 9.47 6.64 -68.46
C PHE A 270 10.85 6.71 -69.11
N THR A 271 11.91 6.97 -68.33
CA THR A 271 13.28 7.15 -68.84
C THR A 271 14.16 5.93 -68.66
N ARG A 272 13.75 4.96 -67.84
CA ARG A 272 14.50 3.75 -67.44
C ARG A 272 15.87 4.07 -66.82
N ARG A 273 16.03 5.25 -66.24
CA ARG A 273 17.25 5.68 -65.52
C ARG A 273 17.00 5.66 -64.01
N PRO A 274 18.04 5.52 -63.17
CA PRO A 274 17.89 5.70 -61.73
C PRO A 274 17.32 7.07 -61.39
N ALA A 275 16.23 7.10 -60.62
CA ALA A 275 15.57 8.29 -60.14
C ALA A 275 15.15 8.10 -58.67
N TYR A 276 15.06 9.21 -57.95
CA TYR A 276 14.65 9.20 -56.56
C TYR A 276 13.14 9.40 -56.43
N HIS A 277 12.47 8.47 -55.75
CA HIS A 277 11.06 8.54 -55.44
C HIS A 277 10.85 9.05 -54.02
N SER A 278 10.30 10.25 -53.89
CA SER A 278 10.12 11.00 -52.63
C SER A 278 8.88 10.59 -51.83
N GLY A 279 8.15 9.55 -52.24
CA GLY A 279 6.90 9.13 -51.62
C GLY A 279 6.60 7.64 -51.74
N LEU A 280 5.34 7.30 -51.48
CA LEU A 280 4.75 5.99 -51.73
C LEU A 280 3.64 6.11 -52.77
N ASP A 281 3.53 5.09 -53.61
CA ASP A 281 2.45 4.99 -54.59
C ASP A 281 1.43 3.93 -54.14
N PHE A 282 0.14 4.31 -54.15
CA PHE A 282 -0.99 3.42 -53.85
C PHE A 282 -1.87 3.29 -55.09
N ASN A 283 -2.13 2.06 -55.54
CA ASN A 283 -3.07 1.86 -56.65
C ASN A 283 -4.53 2.05 -56.20
N GLY A 284 -5.41 2.24 -57.19
CA GLY A 284 -6.84 2.33 -56.93
C GLY A 284 -7.62 2.72 -58.17
N GLY A 285 -8.95 2.72 -58.04
CA GLY A 285 -9.83 3.17 -59.11
C GLY A 285 -9.83 4.70 -59.24
N HIS A 286 -10.21 5.20 -60.42
CA HIS A 286 -10.41 6.62 -60.61
C HIS A 286 -11.45 7.16 -59.63
N ALA A 287 -11.21 8.35 -59.10
CA ALA A 287 -12.02 9.04 -58.10
C ALA A 287 -12.09 8.39 -56.70
N THR A 288 -11.32 7.33 -56.43
CA THR A 288 -11.19 6.73 -55.08
C THR A 288 -10.94 7.83 -54.03
N PRO A 289 -11.68 7.86 -52.91
CA PRO A 289 -11.50 8.88 -51.88
C PRO A 289 -10.11 8.86 -51.26
N ILE A 290 -9.52 10.03 -51.10
CA ILE A 290 -8.25 10.24 -50.40
C ILE A 290 -8.52 11.03 -49.12
N TYR A 291 -7.88 10.61 -48.04
CA TYR A 291 -8.11 11.12 -46.70
C TYR A 291 -6.86 11.78 -46.11
N SER A 292 -7.06 12.76 -45.22
CA SER A 292 -5.96 13.34 -44.43
C SER A 292 -5.39 12.28 -43.48
N THR A 293 -4.07 12.19 -43.41
CA THR A 293 -3.38 11.19 -42.58
C THR A 293 -3.11 11.66 -41.16
N GLY A 294 -3.34 12.95 -40.88
CA GLY A 294 -3.29 13.58 -39.56
C GLY A 294 -4.10 14.90 -39.56
N PRO A 295 -4.36 15.51 -38.41
CA PRO A 295 -5.02 16.81 -38.34
C PRO A 295 -4.09 17.92 -38.85
N GLY A 296 -4.63 18.97 -39.45
CA GLY A 296 -3.79 20.06 -39.96
C GLY A 296 -4.53 21.15 -40.70
N VAL A 297 -3.78 22.01 -41.40
CA VAL A 297 -4.29 23.07 -42.25
C VAL A 297 -3.82 22.85 -43.68
N VAL A 298 -4.74 22.91 -44.63
CA VAL A 298 -4.41 22.78 -46.06
C VAL A 298 -3.53 23.96 -46.49
N SER A 299 -2.26 23.69 -46.75
CA SER A 299 -1.26 24.70 -47.12
C SER A 299 -1.25 24.99 -48.61
N PHE A 300 -1.65 24.03 -49.45
CA PHE A 300 -1.72 24.17 -50.90
C PHE A 300 -2.79 23.28 -51.52
N THR A 301 -3.51 23.82 -52.52
CA THR A 301 -4.36 23.08 -53.45
C THR A 301 -4.14 23.65 -54.85
N GLY A 302 -3.79 22.82 -55.84
CA GLY A 302 -3.57 23.30 -57.20
C GLY A 302 -2.69 22.35 -58.01
N GLN A 303 -2.10 22.84 -59.11
CA GLN A 303 -1.20 22.05 -59.94
C GLN A 303 0.27 22.32 -59.63
N ARG A 304 1.08 21.24 -59.64
CA ARG A 304 2.54 21.32 -59.60
C ARG A 304 3.14 20.52 -60.74
N SER A 305 4.22 21.04 -61.32
CA SER A 305 4.97 20.34 -62.37
C SER A 305 5.41 18.95 -61.90
N GLY A 306 5.25 17.94 -62.76
CA GLY A 306 5.48 16.53 -62.44
C GLY A 306 4.36 15.86 -61.63
N TYR A 307 3.82 16.53 -60.62
CA TYR A 307 2.82 15.95 -59.70
C TYR A 307 1.37 16.05 -60.17
N GLY A 308 1.06 16.93 -61.13
CA GLY A 308 -0.33 17.17 -61.53
C GLY A 308 -1.10 17.92 -60.45
N ASN A 309 -2.34 17.54 -60.21
CA ASN A 309 -3.16 18.11 -59.14
C ASN A 309 -2.67 17.62 -57.77
N VAL A 310 -2.49 18.56 -56.84
CA VAL A 310 -1.86 18.33 -55.54
C VAL A 310 -2.65 19.00 -54.41
N VAL A 311 -2.75 18.29 -53.29
CA VAL A 311 -3.08 18.85 -51.97
C VAL A 311 -1.86 18.71 -51.07
N GLU A 312 -1.52 19.76 -50.33
CA GLU A 312 -0.54 19.71 -49.24
C GLU A 312 -1.20 20.14 -47.93
N ILE A 313 -0.92 19.42 -46.85
CA ILE A 313 -1.44 19.72 -45.51
C ILE A 313 -0.28 19.93 -44.57
N ASP A 314 -0.26 21.08 -43.90
CA ASP A 314 0.67 21.40 -42.82
C ASP A 314 0.09 20.89 -41.49
N HIS A 315 0.83 20.02 -40.83
CA HIS A 315 0.48 19.41 -39.55
C HIS A 315 1.15 20.14 -38.36
N GLY A 316 1.89 21.22 -38.62
CA GLY A 316 2.69 21.92 -37.63
C GLY A 316 4.00 21.22 -37.32
N ARG A 317 4.83 21.84 -36.47
CA ARG A 317 6.15 21.31 -36.05
C ARG A 317 7.05 20.87 -37.23
N GLY A 318 6.90 21.52 -38.39
CA GLY A 318 7.65 21.22 -39.61
C GLY A 318 7.20 19.98 -40.38
N LEU A 319 6.08 19.36 -40.00
CA LEU A 319 5.48 18.21 -40.70
C LEU A 319 4.50 18.67 -41.79
N LYS A 320 4.65 18.08 -42.97
CA LYS A 320 3.73 18.31 -44.09
C LYS A 320 3.49 17.02 -44.87
N THR A 321 2.27 16.81 -45.30
CA THR A 321 1.92 15.73 -46.22
C THR A 321 1.60 16.27 -47.61
N ARG A 322 1.89 15.48 -48.64
CA ARG A 322 1.54 15.79 -50.03
C ARG A 322 0.78 14.64 -50.64
N TYR A 323 -0.28 14.96 -51.37
CA TYR A 323 -1.13 14.04 -52.12
C TYR A 323 -1.15 14.51 -53.57
N ALA A 324 -0.71 13.66 -54.51
CA ALA A 324 -0.52 14.04 -55.91
C ALA A 324 -1.24 13.10 -56.90
N HIS A 325 -1.18 13.46 -58.18
CA HIS A 325 -1.88 12.83 -59.30
C HIS A 325 -3.42 12.83 -59.15
N LEU A 326 -3.96 13.80 -58.41
CA LEU A 326 -5.38 13.84 -58.04
C LEU A 326 -6.30 14.10 -59.25
N SER A 327 -7.52 13.58 -59.22
CA SER A 327 -8.57 13.90 -60.21
C SER A 327 -9.39 15.13 -59.81
N GLY A 328 -9.50 15.40 -58.50
CA GLY A 328 -10.23 16.56 -57.98
C GLY A 328 -9.94 16.81 -56.50
N PHE A 329 -10.30 18.02 -56.05
CA PHE A 329 -10.12 18.49 -54.68
C PHE A 329 -11.45 18.47 -53.92
N ALA A 330 -11.43 18.05 -52.66
CA ALA A 330 -12.59 18.17 -51.74
C ALA A 330 -12.37 19.24 -50.66
N VAL A 331 -11.21 19.91 -50.69
CA VAL A 331 -10.80 20.94 -49.74
C VAL A 331 -10.14 22.11 -50.46
N GLN A 332 -9.98 23.22 -49.74
CA GLN A 332 -9.35 24.44 -50.25
C GLN A 332 -8.23 24.92 -49.32
N ARG A 333 -7.27 25.70 -49.85
CA ARG A 333 -6.19 26.29 -49.04
C ARG A 333 -6.74 27.08 -47.85
N GLY A 334 -6.13 26.91 -46.69
CA GLY A 334 -6.53 27.53 -45.41
C GLY A 334 -7.56 26.72 -44.62
N GLN A 335 -8.17 25.69 -45.20
CA GLN A 335 -9.13 24.84 -44.51
C GLN A 335 -8.45 23.98 -43.45
N ARG A 336 -9.03 23.92 -42.25
CA ARG A 336 -8.66 22.95 -41.20
C ARG A 336 -9.25 21.59 -41.56
N VAL A 337 -8.46 20.54 -41.39
CA VAL A 337 -8.86 19.17 -41.68
C VAL A 337 -8.56 18.26 -40.49
N ALA A 338 -9.48 17.36 -40.18
CA ALA A 338 -9.26 16.30 -39.19
C ALA A 338 -8.57 15.08 -39.84
N VAL A 339 -7.96 14.23 -39.02
CA VAL A 339 -7.50 12.90 -39.46
C VAL A 339 -8.69 12.12 -40.06
N GLY A 340 -8.46 11.43 -41.17
CA GLY A 340 -9.50 10.66 -41.86
C GLY A 340 -10.52 11.48 -42.65
N GLN A 341 -10.46 12.82 -42.62
CA GLN A 341 -11.33 13.66 -43.44
C GLN A 341 -11.00 13.48 -44.93
N ARG A 342 -12.02 13.36 -45.80
CA ARG A 342 -11.81 13.31 -47.25
C ARG A 342 -11.29 14.65 -47.75
N ILE A 343 -10.17 14.61 -48.48
CA ILE A 343 -9.48 15.80 -48.99
C ILE A 343 -9.42 15.86 -50.51
N ALA A 344 -9.49 14.70 -51.19
CA ALA A 344 -9.34 14.63 -52.63
C ALA A 344 -9.90 13.32 -53.19
N SER A 345 -9.74 13.17 -54.50
CA SER A 345 -10.06 11.97 -55.25
C SER A 345 -8.86 11.53 -56.09
N MET A 346 -8.59 10.22 -56.10
CA MET A 346 -7.48 9.61 -56.84
C MET A 346 -7.65 9.81 -58.35
N GLY A 347 -6.54 9.99 -59.06
CA GLY A 347 -6.56 10.23 -60.50
C GLY A 347 -5.27 9.79 -61.17
N SER A 348 -5.01 10.38 -62.34
CA SER A 348 -3.79 10.15 -63.12
C SER A 348 -3.32 11.46 -63.79
N THR A 349 -3.31 12.56 -63.04
CA THR A 349 -2.87 13.87 -63.56
C THR A 349 -1.37 14.08 -63.45
N GLY A 350 -0.77 14.92 -64.29
CA GLY A 350 0.68 15.15 -64.30
C GLY A 350 1.45 13.97 -64.90
N ARG A 351 2.66 13.70 -64.38
CA ARG A 351 3.52 12.62 -64.85
C ARG A 351 3.14 11.31 -64.17
N SER A 352 2.14 10.63 -64.74
CA SER A 352 1.58 9.39 -64.21
C SER A 352 1.48 8.33 -65.31
N THR A 353 1.70 7.05 -64.97
CA THR A 353 1.53 5.90 -65.88
C THR A 353 0.14 5.26 -65.79
N GLY A 354 -0.68 5.66 -64.81
CA GLY A 354 -2.02 5.11 -64.57
C GLY A 354 -2.62 5.64 -63.29
N THR A 355 -3.86 5.28 -62.97
CA THR A 355 -4.52 5.80 -61.77
C THR A 355 -3.84 5.30 -60.49
N HIS A 356 -3.32 6.23 -59.70
CA HIS A 356 -2.71 5.97 -58.40
C HIS A 356 -2.69 7.24 -57.54
N LEU A 357 -2.46 7.06 -56.24
CA LEU A 357 -2.10 8.14 -55.33
C LEU A 357 -0.59 8.12 -55.13
N HIS A 358 0.07 9.25 -55.38
CA HIS A 358 1.42 9.50 -54.87
C HIS A 358 1.34 10.30 -53.57
N TYR A 359 1.90 9.74 -52.49
CA TYR A 359 1.84 10.27 -51.13
C TYR A 359 3.23 10.51 -50.56
N GLU A 360 3.49 11.72 -50.06
CA GLU A 360 4.76 12.09 -49.44
C GLU A 360 4.55 12.61 -48.01
N ILE A 361 5.56 12.40 -47.17
CA ILE A 361 5.68 13.04 -45.86
C ILE A 361 6.98 13.84 -45.84
N TRP A 362 6.90 15.06 -45.33
CA TRP A 362 8.01 15.99 -45.22
C TRP A 362 8.20 16.37 -43.77
N VAL A 363 9.45 16.39 -43.31
CA VAL A 363 9.84 16.88 -41.98
C VAL A 363 10.93 17.92 -42.18
N ASN A 364 10.68 19.16 -41.74
CA ASN A 364 11.60 20.28 -41.85
C ASN A 364 12.17 20.47 -43.27
N GLY A 365 11.28 20.38 -44.26
CA GLY A 365 11.65 20.56 -45.67
C GLY A 365 12.34 19.37 -46.34
N ARG A 366 12.48 18.22 -45.66
CA ARG A 366 13.07 17.00 -46.24
C ARG A 366 12.03 15.87 -46.33
N ALA A 367 11.94 15.24 -47.51
CA ALA A 367 11.09 14.08 -47.71
C ALA A 367 11.55 12.91 -46.82
N GLN A 368 10.60 12.28 -46.13
CA GLN A 368 10.80 11.12 -45.29
C GLN A 368 10.05 9.93 -45.88
N ASN A 369 10.52 8.71 -45.60
CA ASN A 369 9.84 7.50 -46.03
C ASN A 369 8.45 7.39 -45.36
N PRO A 370 7.34 7.54 -46.11
CA PRO A 370 6.01 7.53 -45.53
C PRO A 370 5.63 6.17 -44.90
N GLY A 371 6.24 5.08 -45.36
CA GLY A 371 6.00 3.75 -44.81
C GLY A 371 6.40 3.62 -43.34
N ARG A 372 7.36 4.43 -42.89
CA ARG A 372 7.77 4.50 -41.48
C ARG A 372 6.65 5.05 -40.59
N PHE A 373 5.94 6.07 -41.06
CA PHE A 373 4.82 6.70 -40.35
C PHE A 373 3.59 5.78 -40.34
N LEU A 374 3.27 5.17 -41.48
CA LEU A 374 2.14 4.23 -41.56
C LEU A 374 2.34 3.01 -40.66
N LYS A 375 3.58 2.48 -40.60
CA LYS A 375 3.91 1.40 -39.68
C LYS A 375 3.82 1.87 -38.23
N ALA A 376 4.37 3.04 -37.90
CA ALA A 376 4.24 3.63 -36.55
C ALA A 376 2.78 3.80 -36.12
N GLY A 377 1.89 4.24 -37.02
CA GLY A 377 0.45 4.36 -36.74
C GLY A 377 -0.21 3.06 -36.33
N GLN A 378 0.18 1.92 -36.94
CA GLN A 378 -0.34 0.60 -36.54
C GLN A 378 0.04 0.25 -35.09
N TYR A 379 1.26 0.60 -34.66
CA TYR A 379 1.68 0.36 -33.26
C TYR A 379 0.99 1.27 -32.26
N VAL A 380 0.62 2.51 -32.66
CA VAL A 380 -0.13 3.44 -31.80
C VAL A 380 -1.59 3.01 -31.68
N LEU A 381 -2.22 2.60 -32.79
CA LEU A 381 -3.62 2.16 -32.81
C LEU A 381 -3.84 0.82 -32.07
N GLN A 382 -2.88 -0.11 -32.17
CA GLN A 382 -2.86 -1.33 -31.32
C GLN A 382 -2.65 -1.04 -29.83
N ALA A 383 -2.36 0.21 -29.44
CA ALA A 383 -2.26 0.62 -28.05
C ALA A 383 -3.54 1.33 -27.56
N THR A 384 -4.54 1.51 -28.42
CA THR A 384 -5.87 2.04 -28.06
C THR A 384 -6.96 0.98 -28.01
N GLU A 385 -6.76 -0.11 -28.74
CA GLU A 385 -7.44 -1.41 -28.55
C GLU A 385 -6.72 -2.20 -27.46
#